data_AF-U6DRQ7-F1
#
_entry.id   AF-U6DRQ7-F1
#
_cell.length_a   1.000
_cell.length_b   1.000
_cell.length_c   1.000
_cell.angle_alpha   90.00
_cell.angle_beta   90.00
_cell.angle_gamma   90.00
#
_symmetry.space_group_name_H-M   'P 1'
#
loop_
_entity.id
_entity.type
_entity.pdbx_description
1 polymer ?
#
loop_
_entity_poly.entity_id
_entity_poly.type
_entity_poly.pdbx_seq_one_letter_code
_entity_poly.pdbx_strand_id
1 'polypeptide(L)'
;ILLEEEQPGLVISHHADHTLSSFCQWQSGLMGRDGTRHDHAILLTGLDICSWKNEPCDTLGFAPISGMCSKYRSCTVNEDTGLGLAFTIAHESGHNFGMVHDGEGNVCKKSEGNIMSPTLAGRNGVFSWSPCSRQYLQKFLSTAQALCLADQPKPAKEYKYPEKLPGELYDANTQCKWQFGEKAKLCMLDFKKDICKALWCHRIGRKCETKFMPAAEGTICGHDMWCRGGQCVKYGDEGPKPTHGHWSDWSSWSPCSRTCGGGVSHRDRLCTNPKPSHGGKFCEGSTRTLRLCNSQQCPHNSVDFRALQCAEYNGKRFRGWRYTWKPYTQVEDQHLCKLYCIAEGFDFFFSLSNKVKDGTPCSEDSRNVCIDGICEVIMIVHSFNTRVQTVCSVPGIL
;
A
#
# COMPACT_ATOMS: atom_id res chain seq x y z
N ILE A 1 23.54 -5.65 1.21
CA ILE A 1 24.55 -6.72 1.34
C ILE A 1 24.72 -7.29 -0.05
N LEU A 2 25.92 -7.25 -0.63
CA LEU A 2 26.19 -7.92 -1.89
C LEU A 2 26.57 -9.37 -1.58
N LEU A 3 25.90 -10.32 -2.23
CA LEU A 3 26.16 -11.75 -2.05
C LEU A 3 27.10 -12.20 -3.18
N GLU A 4 28.37 -12.41 -2.84
CA GLU A 4 29.38 -12.86 -3.80
C GLU A 4 29.46 -14.39 -3.89
N GLU A 5 28.98 -15.09 -2.86
CA GLU A 5 28.97 -16.56 -2.74
C GLU A 5 27.60 -17.06 -2.28
N GLU A 6 27.33 -18.34 -2.47
CA GLU A 6 26.13 -19.00 -1.94
C GLU A 6 26.06 -18.86 -0.41
N GLN A 7 24.91 -18.44 0.10
CA GLN A 7 24.71 -18.25 1.53
C GLN A 7 24.03 -19.47 2.13
N PRO A 8 24.54 -20.00 3.26
CA PRO A 8 23.89 -21.10 3.96
C PRO A 8 22.42 -20.77 4.29
N GLY A 9 21.51 -21.65 3.88
CA GLY A 9 20.06 -21.52 4.14
C GLY A 9 19.32 -20.55 3.20
N LEU A 10 20.00 -19.92 2.25
CA LEU A 10 19.38 -19.12 1.19
C LEU A 10 19.41 -19.89 -0.14
N VAL A 11 18.24 -20.21 -0.67
CA VAL A 11 18.07 -20.88 -1.94
C VAL A 11 17.33 -19.95 -2.88
N ILE A 12 17.97 -19.61 -4.01
CA ILE A 12 17.41 -18.74 -5.04
C ILE A 12 17.23 -19.59 -6.31
N SER A 13 16.02 -19.61 -6.84
CA SER A 13 15.67 -20.30 -8.09
C SER A 13 14.66 -19.49 -8.91
N HIS A 14 14.35 -19.98 -10.11
CA HIS A 14 13.29 -19.43 -10.96
C HIS A 14 11.89 -19.49 -10.32
N HIS A 15 11.67 -20.34 -9.31
CA HIS A 15 10.37 -20.43 -8.65
C HIS A 15 10.19 -19.30 -7.63
N ALA A 16 9.37 -18.30 -7.96
CA ALA A 16 9.22 -17.09 -7.17
C ALA A 16 8.82 -17.36 -5.71
N ASP A 17 7.81 -18.21 -5.47
CA ASP A 17 7.32 -18.52 -4.12
C ASP A 17 8.36 -19.27 -3.25
N HIS A 18 9.12 -20.19 -3.86
CA HIS A 18 10.20 -20.92 -3.17
C HIS A 18 11.35 -19.97 -2.79
N THR A 19 11.79 -19.13 -3.74
CA THR A 19 12.81 -18.11 -3.51
C THR A 19 12.37 -17.11 -2.45
N LEU A 20 11.11 -16.65 -2.50
CA LEU A 20 10.56 -15.74 -1.50
C LEU A 20 10.58 -16.39 -0.12
N SER A 21 10.03 -17.61 0.02
CA SER A 21 9.99 -18.32 1.29
C SER A 21 11.39 -18.52 1.89
N SER A 22 12.36 -18.94 1.07
CA SER A 22 13.74 -19.10 1.52
C SER A 22 14.38 -17.77 1.92
N PHE A 23 14.21 -16.72 1.12
CA PHE A 23 14.76 -15.40 1.41
C PHE A 23 14.16 -14.78 2.68
N CYS A 24 12.84 -14.85 2.84
CA CYS A 24 12.14 -14.37 4.02
C CYS A 24 12.60 -15.06 5.31
N GLN A 25 12.88 -16.37 5.24
CA GLN A 25 13.45 -17.12 6.35
C GLN A 25 14.89 -16.69 6.62
N TRP A 26 15.73 -16.59 5.58
CA TRP A 26 17.13 -16.23 5.70
C TRP A 26 17.33 -14.82 6.26
N GLN A 27 16.61 -13.82 5.74
CA GLN A 27 16.70 -12.44 6.21
C GLN A 27 16.26 -12.27 7.67
N SER A 28 15.39 -13.16 8.18
CA SER A 28 14.92 -13.11 9.58
C SER A 28 16.03 -13.40 10.61
N GLY A 29 17.13 -14.04 10.15
CA GLY A 29 18.32 -14.32 10.95
C GLY A 29 19.40 -13.24 10.82
N LEU A 30 19.23 -12.25 9.94
CA LEU A 30 20.14 -11.12 9.80
C LEU A 30 19.92 -10.11 10.93
N MET A 31 20.28 -10.49 12.16
CA MET A 31 20.51 -9.52 13.22
C MET A 31 21.96 -9.05 13.13
N GLY A 32 22.16 -7.73 13.03
CA GLY A 32 23.51 -7.17 13.05
C GLY A 32 24.23 -7.52 14.36
N ARG A 33 25.54 -7.79 14.26
CA ARG A 33 26.39 -8.10 15.43
C ARG A 33 26.45 -6.96 16.46
N ASP A 34 26.03 -5.78 16.07
CA ASP A 34 25.92 -4.52 16.82
C ASP A 34 24.48 -4.18 17.25
N GLY A 35 23.52 -5.08 17.01
CA GLY A 35 22.10 -4.83 17.25
C GLY A 35 21.41 -4.04 16.13
N THR A 36 22.06 -3.85 14.97
CA THR A 36 21.39 -3.25 13.80
C THR A 36 20.25 -4.14 13.31
N ARG A 37 19.14 -3.46 13.02
CA ARG A 37 17.85 -4.03 12.59
C ARG A 37 17.44 -3.36 11.29
N HIS A 38 16.76 -4.10 10.44
CA HIS A 38 15.97 -3.56 9.32
C HIS A 38 14.50 -3.91 9.51
N ASP A 39 13.64 -3.09 8.92
CA ASP A 39 12.18 -3.31 8.94
C ASP A 39 11.70 -4.12 7.76
N HIS A 40 12.43 -4.05 6.65
CA HIS A 40 12.08 -4.68 5.38
C HIS A 40 13.32 -5.09 4.60
N ALA A 41 13.28 -6.27 3.98
CA ALA A 41 14.39 -6.81 3.19
C ALA A 41 13.97 -6.98 1.72
N ILE A 42 14.87 -6.61 0.80
CA ILE A 42 14.61 -6.67 -0.65
C ILE A 42 15.70 -7.52 -1.28
N LEU A 43 15.32 -8.63 -1.91
CA LEU A 43 16.22 -9.44 -2.74
C LEU A 43 16.12 -8.96 -4.18
N LEU A 44 17.27 -8.66 -4.78
CA LEU A 44 17.41 -8.39 -6.21
C LEU A 44 18.12 -9.59 -6.84
N THR A 45 17.58 -10.13 -7.92
CA THR A 45 18.13 -11.32 -8.61
C THR A 45 18.18 -11.10 -10.11
N GLY A 46 19.23 -11.59 -10.76
CA GLY A 46 19.31 -11.64 -12.23
C GLY A 46 18.64 -12.88 -12.84
N LEU A 47 18.03 -13.75 -12.02
CA LEU A 47 17.26 -14.88 -12.49
C LEU A 47 15.87 -14.42 -12.96
N ASP A 48 15.41 -15.03 -14.05
CA ASP A 48 14.05 -14.89 -14.60
C ASP A 48 13.04 -15.58 -13.66
N ILE A 49 12.26 -14.85 -12.87
CA ILE A 49 11.39 -15.45 -11.85
C ILE A 49 9.99 -15.74 -12.40
N CYS A 50 9.44 -16.89 -12.01
CA CYS A 50 8.22 -17.43 -12.57
C CYS A 50 7.17 -17.64 -11.47
N SER A 51 5.91 -17.30 -11.76
CA SER A 51 4.83 -17.35 -10.77
C SER A 51 4.48 -18.77 -10.31
N TRP A 52 4.73 -19.78 -11.16
CA TRP A 52 4.41 -21.17 -10.87
C TRP A 52 5.53 -22.09 -11.37
N LYS A 53 6.17 -22.86 -10.48
CA LYS A 53 7.33 -23.69 -10.86
C LYS A 53 8.36 -22.86 -11.64
N ASN A 54 8.52 -23.10 -12.95
CA ASN A 54 9.43 -22.38 -13.84
C ASN A 54 8.70 -21.77 -15.05
N GLU A 55 7.36 -21.61 -15.01
CA GLU A 55 6.58 -20.99 -16.09
C GLU A 55 5.17 -20.53 -15.63
N PRO A 56 4.58 -19.47 -16.21
CA PRO A 56 5.22 -18.46 -17.06
C PRO A 56 6.11 -17.51 -16.25
N CYS A 57 7.12 -16.94 -16.91
CA CYS A 57 8.11 -16.06 -16.28
C CYS A 57 7.89 -14.57 -16.64
N ASP A 58 6.63 -14.17 -16.77
CA ASP A 58 6.26 -12.75 -16.92
C ASP A 58 6.25 -12.02 -15.56
N THR A 59 6.68 -12.68 -14.49
CA THR A 59 6.62 -12.17 -13.11
C THR A 59 7.89 -11.39 -12.80
N LEU A 60 7.78 -10.10 -12.52
CA LEU A 60 8.95 -9.27 -12.22
C LEU A 60 9.27 -9.23 -10.72
N GLY A 61 8.31 -9.53 -9.86
CA GLY A 61 8.45 -9.46 -8.42
C GLY A 61 7.47 -10.37 -7.69
N PHE A 62 7.76 -10.65 -6.43
CA PHE A 62 6.90 -11.44 -5.57
C PHE A 62 7.03 -11.02 -4.10
N ALA A 63 5.89 -10.92 -3.42
CA ALA A 63 5.83 -10.39 -2.06
C ALA A 63 4.65 -10.95 -1.24
N PRO A 64 4.80 -11.10 0.08
CA PRO A 64 3.67 -11.36 0.96
C PRO A 64 2.78 -10.12 1.12
N ILE A 65 1.46 -10.33 1.15
CA ILE A 65 0.52 -9.24 1.48
C ILE A 65 0.53 -8.98 3.00
N SER A 66 0.65 -7.71 3.38
CA SER A 66 0.74 -7.25 4.78
C SER A 66 1.93 -7.86 5.54
N GLY A 67 3.05 -8.05 4.85
CA GLY A 67 4.29 -8.58 5.40
C GLY A 67 5.15 -7.57 6.16
N MET A 68 4.99 -6.27 5.92
CA MET A 68 5.84 -5.22 6.49
C MET A 68 5.92 -5.31 8.03
N CYS A 69 7.10 -5.08 8.61
CA CYS A 69 7.39 -5.27 10.05
C CYS A 69 7.25 -6.70 10.60
N SER A 70 6.87 -7.70 9.79
CA SER A 70 6.85 -9.09 10.22
C SER A 70 8.22 -9.73 10.06
N LYS A 71 8.73 -10.35 11.13
CA LYS A 71 10.04 -11.01 11.14
C LYS A 71 10.25 -11.99 9.97
N TYR A 72 9.22 -12.72 9.58
CA TYR A 72 9.30 -13.77 8.55
C TYR A 72 8.57 -13.42 7.25
N ARG A 73 8.00 -12.22 7.14
CA ARG A 73 7.19 -11.83 5.97
C ARG A 73 7.52 -10.45 5.42
N SER A 74 8.37 -9.67 6.10
CA SER A 74 8.79 -8.35 5.63
C SER A 74 9.92 -8.45 4.61
N CYS A 75 9.57 -8.96 3.43
CA CYS A 75 10.51 -9.36 2.40
C CYS A 75 9.87 -9.24 1.01
N THR A 76 10.70 -9.00 0.00
CA THR A 76 10.33 -9.03 -1.42
C THR A 76 11.43 -9.68 -2.24
N VAL A 77 11.06 -10.30 -3.36
CA VAL A 77 11.98 -10.77 -4.39
C VAL A 77 11.67 -10.01 -5.67
N ASN A 78 12.70 -9.47 -6.33
CA ASN A 78 12.54 -8.65 -7.52
C ASN A 78 13.58 -9.07 -8.57
N GLU A 79 13.13 -9.35 -9.77
CA GLU A 79 13.97 -9.60 -10.94
C GLU A 79 14.57 -8.29 -11.45
N ASP A 80 15.90 -8.27 -11.61
CA ASP A 80 16.61 -7.14 -12.18
C ASP A 80 16.25 -6.94 -13.66
N THR A 81 15.57 -5.83 -13.91
CA THR A 81 15.15 -5.39 -15.25
C THR A 81 15.83 -4.07 -15.65
N GLY A 82 16.98 -3.77 -15.03
CA GLY A 82 17.65 -2.48 -15.14
C GLY A 82 16.95 -1.41 -14.30
N LEU A 83 16.96 -0.15 -14.73
CA LEU A 83 16.40 0.96 -13.93
C LEU A 83 14.88 0.86 -13.67
N GLY A 84 14.15 0.07 -14.48
CA GLY A 84 12.73 -0.20 -14.25
C GLY A 84 12.44 -0.97 -12.95
N LEU A 85 13.44 -1.68 -12.42
CA LEU A 85 13.40 -2.42 -11.16
C LEU A 85 12.88 -1.58 -9.98
N ALA A 86 13.16 -0.27 -9.96
CA ALA A 86 12.69 0.63 -8.92
C ALA A 86 11.15 0.62 -8.78
N PHE A 87 10.43 0.50 -9.90
CA PHE A 87 8.97 0.45 -9.90
C PHE A 87 8.44 -0.91 -9.44
N THR A 88 9.14 -2.00 -9.78
CA THR A 88 8.85 -3.34 -9.25
C THR A 88 9.05 -3.38 -7.75
N ILE A 89 10.18 -2.89 -7.23
CA ILE A 89 10.44 -2.78 -5.79
C ILE A 89 9.34 -2.00 -5.09
N ALA A 90 8.91 -0.87 -5.67
CA ALA A 90 7.80 -0.09 -5.13
C ALA A 90 6.49 -0.91 -5.09
N HIS A 91 6.15 -1.61 -6.17
CA HIS A 91 4.98 -2.49 -6.26
C HIS A 91 4.99 -3.58 -5.18
N GLU A 92 6.09 -4.32 -5.08
CA GLU A 92 6.24 -5.43 -4.12
C GLU A 92 6.26 -4.95 -2.66
N SER A 93 6.85 -3.77 -2.42
CA SER A 93 6.77 -3.10 -1.12
C SER A 93 5.33 -2.69 -0.80
N GLY A 94 4.56 -2.28 -1.80
CA GLY A 94 3.12 -1.99 -1.69
C GLY A 94 2.32 -3.20 -1.19
N HIS A 95 2.58 -4.40 -1.71
CA HIS A 95 2.00 -5.64 -1.19
C HIS A 95 2.33 -5.84 0.29
N ASN A 96 3.57 -5.58 0.71
CA ASN A 96 3.97 -5.68 2.12
C ASN A 96 3.21 -4.70 3.03
N PHE A 97 2.75 -3.55 2.51
CA PHE A 97 1.83 -2.62 3.18
C PHE A 97 0.35 -3.04 3.10
N GLY A 98 0.05 -4.24 2.59
CA GLY A 98 -1.31 -4.77 2.50
C GLY A 98 -2.07 -4.31 1.26
N MET A 99 -1.42 -3.65 0.30
CA MET A 99 -2.05 -3.27 -0.95
C MET A 99 -2.32 -4.51 -1.80
N VAL A 100 -3.51 -4.59 -2.37
CA VAL A 100 -3.84 -5.53 -3.45
C VAL A 100 -3.83 -4.80 -4.79
N HIS A 101 -3.85 -5.55 -5.89
CA HIS A 101 -3.88 -4.94 -7.22
C HIS A 101 -5.14 -4.10 -7.44
N ASP A 102 -4.98 -2.97 -8.13
CA ASP A 102 -6.12 -2.15 -8.54
C ASP A 102 -7.06 -2.97 -9.45
N GLY A 103 -8.37 -2.88 -9.19
CA GLY A 103 -9.38 -3.62 -9.97
C GLY A 103 -9.54 -5.09 -9.58
N GLU A 104 -8.90 -5.52 -8.49
CA GLU A 104 -9.09 -6.85 -7.90
C GLU A 104 -9.72 -6.72 -6.52
N GLY A 105 -11.05 -6.89 -6.46
CA GLY A 105 -11.79 -6.80 -5.19
C GLY A 105 -11.90 -5.39 -4.61
N ASN A 106 -11.46 -4.36 -5.34
CA ASN A 106 -11.56 -2.95 -4.94
C ASN A 106 -12.17 -2.07 -6.06
N VAL A 107 -12.49 -0.83 -5.71
CA VAL A 107 -13.18 0.13 -6.60
C VAL A 107 -12.28 0.78 -7.64
N CYS A 108 -10.95 0.65 -7.51
CA CYS A 108 -10.01 1.20 -8.48
C CYS A 108 -10.03 0.36 -9.75
N LYS A 109 -9.68 0.97 -10.89
CA LYS A 109 -9.61 0.27 -12.17
C LYS A 109 -8.17 -0.16 -12.43
N LYS A 110 -8.00 -1.28 -13.15
CA LYS A 110 -6.73 -1.63 -13.81
C LYS A 110 -6.41 -0.53 -14.81
N SER A 111 -5.48 0.35 -14.48
CA SER A 111 -5.14 1.52 -15.31
C SER A 111 -3.63 1.75 -15.39
N GLU A 112 -3.16 2.14 -16.56
CA GLU A 112 -1.77 2.56 -16.79
C GLU A 112 -1.39 3.71 -15.84
N GLY A 113 -0.13 3.70 -15.42
CA GLY A 113 0.47 4.69 -14.53
C GLY A 113 0.16 4.50 -13.05
N ASN A 114 -0.60 3.48 -12.65
CA ASN A 114 -0.72 3.13 -11.24
C ASN A 114 0.31 2.05 -10.88
N ILE A 115 1.03 2.24 -9.77
CA ILE A 115 2.06 1.30 -9.32
C ILE A 115 1.46 -0.07 -9.02
N MET A 116 0.31 -0.15 -8.34
CA MET A 116 -0.37 -1.42 -8.01
C MET A 116 -1.26 -1.96 -9.14
N SER A 117 -1.06 -1.52 -10.39
CA SER A 117 -1.67 -2.19 -11.54
C SER A 117 -1.02 -3.58 -11.72
N PRO A 118 -1.76 -4.65 -12.09
CA PRO A 118 -1.18 -5.96 -12.38
C PRO A 118 -0.16 -5.94 -13.54
N THR A 119 -0.25 -4.93 -14.40
CA THR A 119 0.70 -4.71 -15.49
C THR A 119 1.41 -3.38 -15.26
N LEU A 120 2.73 -3.43 -15.18
CA LEU A 120 3.59 -2.28 -14.89
C LEU A 120 3.86 -1.49 -16.17
N ALA A 121 2.93 -0.60 -16.51
CA ALA A 121 3.04 0.31 -17.65
C ALA A 121 2.82 1.76 -17.20
N GLY A 122 3.73 2.66 -17.56
CA GLY A 122 3.62 4.08 -17.20
C GLY A 122 2.58 4.82 -18.04
N ARG A 123 1.88 5.78 -17.45
CA ARG A 123 0.98 6.67 -18.20
C ARG A 123 1.75 7.88 -18.67
N ASN A 124 2.15 7.91 -19.94
CA ASN A 124 3.05 8.93 -20.49
C ASN A 124 4.36 9.06 -19.68
N GLY A 125 4.95 7.93 -19.27
CA GLY A 125 6.17 7.91 -18.47
C GLY A 125 6.00 8.26 -16.99
N VAL A 126 4.77 8.48 -16.52
CA VAL A 126 4.50 8.84 -15.13
C VAL A 126 3.84 7.68 -14.39
N PHE A 127 4.32 7.43 -13.17
CA PHE A 127 3.77 6.45 -12.23
C PHE A 127 3.26 7.15 -10.96
N SER A 128 2.18 6.63 -10.40
CA SER A 128 1.53 7.17 -9.21
C SER A 128 0.82 6.08 -8.42
N TRP A 129 0.47 6.38 -7.17
CA TRP A 129 -0.34 5.49 -6.34
C TRP A 129 -1.83 5.79 -6.53
N SER A 130 -2.64 4.74 -6.63
CA SER A 130 -4.10 4.88 -6.78
C SER A 130 -4.74 5.38 -5.46
N PRO A 131 -5.99 5.86 -5.49
CA PRO A 131 -6.74 6.10 -4.25
C PRO A 131 -6.84 4.85 -3.36
N CYS A 132 -6.96 3.65 -3.94
CA CYS A 132 -7.06 2.40 -3.20
C CYS A 132 -5.73 2.05 -2.53
N SER A 133 -4.61 2.14 -3.25
CA SER A 133 -3.27 1.91 -2.66
C SER A 133 -3.04 2.81 -1.43
N ARG A 134 -3.42 4.09 -1.53
CA ARG A 134 -3.34 5.03 -0.41
C ARG A 134 -4.20 4.62 0.78
N GLN A 135 -5.43 4.16 0.54
CA GLN A 135 -6.31 3.68 1.58
C GLN A 135 -5.74 2.44 2.29
N TYR A 136 -5.16 1.49 1.55
CA TYR A 136 -4.49 0.33 2.13
C TYR A 136 -3.30 0.74 3.00
N LEU A 137 -2.45 1.66 2.52
CA LEU A 137 -1.32 2.16 3.31
C LEU A 137 -1.80 2.84 4.59
N GLN A 138 -2.79 3.74 4.52
CA GLN A 138 -3.34 4.40 5.70
C GLN A 138 -3.89 3.39 6.71
N LYS A 139 -4.61 2.37 6.22
CA LYS A 139 -5.12 1.29 7.07
C LYS A 139 -4.01 0.46 7.70
N PHE A 140 -2.93 0.17 6.98
CA PHE A 140 -1.80 -0.56 7.53
C PHE A 140 -1.07 0.26 8.61
N LEU A 141 -0.80 1.54 8.32
CA LEU A 141 -0.09 2.44 9.24
C LEU A 141 -0.87 2.71 10.55
N SER A 142 -2.20 2.52 10.56
CA SER A 142 -3.00 2.59 11.79
C SER A 142 -2.96 1.30 12.64
N THR A 143 -2.27 0.25 12.21
CA THR A 143 -2.16 -1.01 12.96
C THR A 143 -0.95 -1.02 13.88
N ALA A 144 -1.01 -1.82 14.96
CA ALA A 144 0.14 -2.07 15.83
C ALA A 144 1.33 -2.73 15.10
N GLN A 145 1.08 -3.42 13.97
CA GLN A 145 2.14 -4.02 13.16
C GLN A 145 3.07 -2.96 12.58
N ALA A 146 2.58 -1.76 12.25
CA ALA A 146 3.37 -0.68 11.67
C ALA A 146 4.34 0.00 12.66
N LEU A 147 4.36 -0.41 13.93
CA LEU A 147 5.18 0.20 14.97
C LEU A 147 6.68 0.18 14.66
N CYS A 148 7.16 -0.78 13.85
CA CYS A 148 8.57 -0.82 13.44
C CYS A 148 9.00 0.36 12.56
N LEU A 149 8.06 1.07 11.94
CA LEU A 149 8.34 2.19 11.05
C LEU A 149 8.29 3.54 11.76
N ALA A 150 8.02 3.53 13.08
CA ALA A 150 7.80 4.75 13.85
C ALA A 150 9.10 5.43 14.28
N ASP A 151 10.20 4.66 14.41
CA ASP A 151 11.49 5.21 14.77
C ASP A 151 12.25 5.76 13.56
N GLN A 152 13.06 6.78 13.81
CA GLN A 152 13.93 7.36 12.80
C GLN A 152 15.18 6.48 12.65
N PRO A 153 15.56 6.12 11.41
CA PRO A 153 16.73 5.27 11.21
C PRO A 153 18.00 5.95 11.72
N LYS A 154 18.78 5.24 12.54
CA LYS A 154 20.11 5.65 12.97
C LYS A 154 21.13 5.03 12.01
N PRO A 155 21.69 5.77 11.05
CA PRO A 155 22.59 5.19 10.07
C PRO A 155 23.86 4.67 10.76
N ALA A 156 24.15 3.36 10.61
CA ALA A 156 25.42 2.78 11.05
C ALA A 156 26.62 3.33 10.22
N LYS A 157 26.34 3.82 9.01
CA LYS A 157 27.26 4.53 8.12
C LYS A 157 26.44 5.44 7.19
N GLU A 158 26.89 6.67 6.95
CA GLU A 158 26.21 7.58 6.03
C GLU A 158 26.39 7.08 4.59
N TYR A 159 25.31 6.60 3.96
CA TYR A 159 25.32 6.28 2.54
C TYR A 159 25.15 7.56 1.73
N LYS A 160 26.19 7.95 0.98
CA LYS A 160 26.14 9.12 0.10
C LYS A 160 25.41 8.76 -1.18
N TYR A 161 24.20 9.27 -1.34
CA TYR A 161 23.46 9.14 -2.59
C TYR A 161 24.17 9.89 -3.73
N PRO A 162 24.12 9.38 -4.98
CA PRO A 162 24.63 10.10 -6.13
C PRO A 162 23.93 11.46 -6.28
N GLU A 163 24.69 12.53 -6.52
CA GLU A 163 24.13 13.87 -6.78
C GLU A 163 23.52 13.98 -8.18
N LYS A 164 24.04 13.19 -9.14
CA LYS A 164 23.58 13.14 -10.52
C LYS A 164 22.33 12.28 -10.68
N LEU A 165 21.47 12.67 -11.60
CA LEU A 165 20.29 11.90 -11.96
C LEU A 165 20.68 10.59 -12.67
N PRO A 166 19.86 9.53 -12.60
CA PRO A 166 20.20 8.25 -13.22
C PRO A 166 20.44 8.34 -14.73
N GLY A 167 19.71 9.19 -15.46
CA GLY A 167 19.89 9.39 -16.90
C GLY A 167 21.13 10.20 -17.29
N GLU A 168 21.73 10.93 -16.34
CA GLU A 168 23.04 11.58 -16.51
C GLU A 168 24.19 10.58 -16.30
N LEU A 169 23.96 9.57 -15.46
CA LEU A 169 24.92 8.50 -15.20
C LEU A 169 24.84 7.40 -16.27
N TYR A 170 23.64 7.13 -16.78
CA TYR A 170 23.33 6.00 -17.64
C TYR A 170 22.52 6.48 -18.85
N ASP A 171 23.18 6.62 -19.99
CA ASP A 171 22.55 7.08 -21.23
C ASP A 171 21.48 6.09 -21.76
N ALA A 172 20.70 6.52 -22.75
CA ALA A 172 19.62 5.70 -23.31
C ALA A 172 20.11 4.35 -23.89
N ASN A 173 21.33 4.30 -24.44
CA ASN A 173 21.90 3.05 -24.93
C ASN A 173 22.23 2.10 -23.79
N THR A 174 22.83 2.60 -22.70
CA THR A 174 23.13 1.81 -21.50
C THR A 174 21.86 1.26 -20.87
N GLN A 175 20.81 2.08 -20.78
CA GLN A 175 19.49 1.63 -20.32
C GLN A 175 18.92 0.52 -21.21
N CYS A 176 19.03 0.64 -22.54
CA CYS A 176 18.62 -0.42 -23.46
C CYS A 176 19.42 -1.71 -23.28
N LYS A 177 20.73 -1.61 -23.06
CA LYS A 177 21.59 -2.79 -22.81
C LYS A 177 21.15 -3.56 -21.58
N TRP A 178 20.80 -2.87 -20.49
CA TRP A 178 20.34 -3.54 -19.27
C TRP A 178 18.95 -4.16 -19.41
N GLN A 179 18.05 -3.53 -20.17
CA GLN A 179 16.69 -4.08 -20.36
C GLN A 179 16.63 -5.25 -21.35
N PHE A 180 17.45 -5.22 -22.40
CA PHE A 180 17.34 -6.13 -23.55
C PHE A 180 18.67 -6.81 -23.93
N GLY A 181 19.70 -6.71 -23.08
CA GLY A 181 21.02 -7.33 -23.26
C GLY A 181 22.01 -6.48 -24.05
N GLU A 182 23.30 -6.84 -23.97
CA GLU A 182 24.47 -6.07 -24.43
C GLU A 182 24.43 -5.49 -25.84
N LYS A 183 23.71 -6.13 -26.77
CA LYS A 183 23.62 -5.70 -28.17
C LYS A 183 22.48 -4.70 -28.42
N ALA A 184 21.64 -4.44 -27.43
CA ALA A 184 20.51 -3.53 -27.56
C ALA A 184 20.98 -2.07 -27.55
N LYS A 185 20.32 -1.24 -28.35
CA LYS A 185 20.61 0.19 -28.49
C LYS A 185 19.30 0.97 -28.58
N LEU A 186 19.38 2.28 -28.35
CA LEU A 186 18.23 3.17 -28.54
C LEU A 186 17.70 3.03 -29.98
N CYS A 187 16.39 2.85 -30.09
CA CYS A 187 15.70 2.82 -31.36
C CYS A 187 15.57 4.25 -31.91
N MET A 188 16.31 4.54 -32.98
CA MET A 188 16.29 5.84 -33.68
C MET A 188 15.32 5.86 -34.87
N LEU A 189 14.52 4.81 -35.09
CA LEU A 189 13.54 4.80 -36.17
C LEU A 189 12.48 5.87 -35.89
N ASP A 190 12.19 6.65 -36.93
CA ASP A 190 11.53 7.97 -37.01
C ASP A 190 10.03 7.99 -36.58
N PHE A 191 9.71 7.29 -35.52
CA PHE A 191 8.45 7.46 -34.84
C PHE A 191 8.62 8.64 -33.88
N LYS A 192 7.66 9.56 -33.86
CA LYS A 192 7.48 10.65 -32.87
C LYS A 192 7.30 10.12 -31.43
N LYS A 193 8.10 9.13 -31.02
CA LYS A 193 8.04 8.46 -29.74
C LYS A 193 8.96 9.22 -28.79
N ASP A 194 8.33 9.89 -27.85
CA ASP A 194 8.99 10.62 -26.80
C ASP A 194 9.67 9.63 -25.84
N ILE A 195 11.00 9.61 -25.84
CA ILE A 195 11.79 8.68 -25.02
C ILE A 195 11.52 8.86 -23.52
N CYS A 196 11.09 10.06 -23.13
CA CYS A 196 10.75 10.37 -21.74
C CYS A 196 9.42 9.72 -21.34
N LYS A 197 8.59 9.27 -22.28
CA LYS A 197 7.35 8.54 -22.02
C LYS A 197 7.54 7.03 -22.09
N ALA A 198 8.37 6.56 -23.02
CA ALA A 198 8.72 5.15 -23.18
C ALA A 198 10.07 5.02 -23.88
N LEU A 199 10.97 4.23 -23.30
CA LEU A 199 12.24 3.85 -23.91
C LEU A 199 12.00 2.71 -24.90
N TRP A 200 12.35 2.95 -26.16
CA TRP A 200 12.27 1.96 -27.24
C TRP A 200 13.67 1.53 -27.64
N CYS A 201 13.90 0.22 -27.66
CA CYS A 201 15.20 -0.36 -27.91
C CYS A 201 15.16 -1.25 -29.15
N HIS A 202 16.21 -1.20 -29.95
CA HIS A 202 16.41 -2.08 -31.08
C HIS A 202 17.42 -3.17 -30.73
N ARG A 203 17.12 -4.42 -31.10
CA ARG A 203 18.04 -5.56 -31.06
C ARG A 203 18.34 -6.00 -32.50
N ILE A 204 19.59 -6.40 -32.77
CA ILE A 204 20.03 -6.80 -34.13
C ILE A 204 19.06 -7.84 -34.73
N GLY A 205 18.51 -7.53 -35.90
CA GLY A 205 17.57 -8.41 -36.62
C GLY A 205 16.13 -8.41 -36.11
N ARG A 206 15.80 -7.63 -35.07
CA ARG A 206 14.44 -7.49 -34.52
C ARG A 206 13.89 -6.07 -34.69
N LYS A 207 12.56 -5.94 -34.66
CA LYS A 207 11.88 -4.63 -34.61
C LYS A 207 12.16 -3.94 -33.27
N CYS A 208 11.85 -2.65 -33.17
CA CYS A 208 11.99 -1.94 -31.90
C CYS A 208 10.97 -2.46 -30.88
N GLU A 209 11.47 -2.76 -29.69
CA GLU A 209 10.73 -3.33 -28.56
C GLU A 209 10.78 -2.35 -27.37
N THR A 210 9.83 -2.44 -26.45
CA THR A 210 9.77 -1.62 -25.24
C THR A 210 9.17 -2.41 -24.08
N LYS A 211 9.61 -2.13 -22.85
CA LYS A 211 8.96 -2.60 -21.61
C LYS A 211 7.97 -1.56 -21.05
N PHE A 212 7.56 -0.57 -21.85
CA PHE A 212 6.65 0.53 -21.46
C PHE A 212 7.14 1.37 -20.26
N MET A 213 8.45 1.33 -20.01
CA MET A 213 9.13 2.16 -19.03
C MET A 213 9.71 3.40 -19.70
N PRO A 214 9.63 4.60 -19.08
CA PRO A 214 10.28 5.80 -19.60
C PRO A 214 11.80 5.67 -19.54
N ALA A 215 12.51 6.46 -20.34
CA ALA A 215 13.92 6.71 -20.10
C ALA A 215 14.10 7.37 -18.72
N ALA A 216 15.20 7.08 -18.05
CA ALA A 216 15.45 7.59 -16.72
C ALA A 216 15.51 9.13 -16.67
N GLU A 217 15.16 9.71 -15.53
CA GLU A 217 15.26 11.15 -15.28
C GLU A 217 16.68 11.64 -15.59
N GLY A 218 16.80 12.73 -16.35
CA GLY A 218 18.06 13.30 -16.82
C GLY A 218 18.58 12.73 -18.14
N THR A 219 17.91 11.74 -18.75
CA THR A 219 18.35 11.18 -20.06
C THR A 219 18.21 12.22 -21.16
N ILE A 220 19.24 12.38 -22.00
CA ILE A 220 19.21 13.30 -23.15
C ILE A 220 18.12 12.87 -24.13
N CYS A 221 17.18 13.77 -24.44
CA CYS A 221 16.04 13.53 -25.33
C CYS A 221 16.05 14.42 -26.58
N GLY A 222 16.99 15.35 -26.67
CA GLY A 222 17.21 16.21 -27.83
C GLY A 222 18.40 17.14 -27.60
N HIS A 223 18.65 18.05 -28.54
CA HIS A 223 19.72 19.04 -28.40
C HIS A 223 19.43 19.98 -27.23
N ASP A 224 20.34 20.05 -26.25
CA ASP A 224 20.18 20.79 -24.99
C ASP A 224 18.87 20.48 -24.24
N MET A 225 18.40 19.23 -24.33
CA MET A 225 17.17 18.79 -23.67
C MET A 225 17.34 17.43 -23.00
N TRP A 226 16.62 17.23 -21.91
CA TRP A 226 16.65 16.01 -21.10
C TRP A 226 15.28 15.62 -20.54
N CYS A 227 15.13 14.37 -20.12
CA CYS A 227 13.87 13.83 -19.60
C CYS A 227 13.64 14.23 -18.16
N ARG A 228 12.49 14.85 -17.89
CA ARG A 228 12.01 15.19 -16.55
C ARG A 228 10.51 14.95 -16.41
N GLY A 229 10.11 14.11 -15.46
CA GLY A 229 8.70 13.86 -15.14
C GLY A 229 7.87 13.41 -16.34
N GLY A 230 8.46 12.59 -17.23
CA GLY A 230 7.80 12.12 -18.45
C GLY A 230 7.82 13.09 -19.64
N GLN A 231 8.55 14.21 -19.56
CA GLN A 231 8.64 15.23 -20.62
C GLN A 231 10.08 15.50 -21.03
N CYS A 232 10.28 15.80 -22.31
CA CYS A 232 11.54 16.32 -22.83
C CYS A 232 11.60 17.84 -22.62
N VAL A 233 12.42 18.29 -21.67
CA VAL A 233 12.53 19.70 -21.26
C VAL A 233 13.95 20.22 -21.49
N LYS A 234 14.16 21.53 -21.44
CA LYS A 234 15.50 22.13 -21.59
C LYS A 234 16.44 21.65 -20.49
N TYR A 235 17.71 21.47 -20.82
CA TYR A 235 18.74 21.10 -19.86
C TYR A 235 18.80 22.13 -18.71
N GLY A 236 18.87 21.63 -17.48
CA GLY A 236 18.81 22.46 -16.27
C GLY A 236 17.39 22.82 -15.78
N ASP A 237 16.35 22.56 -16.58
CA ASP A 237 14.97 22.63 -16.11
C ASP A 237 14.65 21.38 -15.27
N GLU A 238 14.00 21.56 -14.12
CA GLU A 238 13.59 20.45 -13.25
C GLU A 238 12.35 19.71 -13.78
N GLY A 239 11.71 20.26 -14.82
CA GLY A 239 10.50 19.74 -15.43
C GLY A 239 9.23 20.42 -14.90
N PRO A 240 8.07 19.79 -15.07
CA PRO A 240 6.81 20.34 -14.55
C PRO A 240 6.91 20.60 -13.04
N LYS A 241 6.58 21.82 -12.62
CA LYS A 241 6.62 22.20 -11.20
C LYS A 241 5.72 21.28 -10.37
N PRO A 242 6.15 20.87 -9.17
CA PRO A 242 5.31 20.12 -8.25
C PRO A 242 4.04 20.89 -7.90
N THR A 243 2.89 20.24 -8.02
CA THR A 243 1.62 20.79 -7.53
C THR A 243 1.28 20.07 -6.24
N HIS A 244 1.35 20.78 -5.12
CA HIS A 244 0.94 20.23 -3.83
C HIS A 244 -0.57 20.03 -3.79
N GLY A 245 -0.99 18.92 -3.22
CA GLY A 245 -2.39 18.61 -3.05
C GLY A 245 -3.04 19.49 -2.00
N HIS A 246 -4.27 19.92 -2.25
CA HIS A 246 -5.12 20.53 -1.24
C HIS A 246 -6.46 19.80 -1.13
N TRP A 247 -7.01 19.82 0.09
CA TRP A 247 -8.27 19.17 0.40
C TRP A 247 -9.42 19.81 -0.38
N SER A 248 -10.30 18.98 -0.93
CA SER A 248 -11.65 19.43 -1.30
C SER A 248 -12.40 19.88 -0.05
N ASP A 249 -13.52 20.55 -0.28
CA ASP A 249 -14.51 20.70 0.78
C ASP A 249 -14.94 19.34 1.31
N TRP A 250 -15.34 19.32 2.58
CA TRP A 250 -15.95 18.16 3.18
C TRP A 250 -17.29 17.86 2.51
N SER A 251 -17.56 16.57 2.27
CA SER A 251 -18.90 16.12 1.90
C SER A 251 -19.92 16.47 2.98
N SER A 252 -21.19 16.45 2.60
CA SER A 252 -22.27 16.37 3.58
C SER A 252 -22.07 15.14 4.47
N TRP A 253 -22.53 15.26 5.72
CA TRP A 253 -22.56 14.14 6.64
C TRP A 253 -23.45 13.02 6.11
N SER A 254 -22.97 11.78 6.21
CA SER A 254 -23.75 10.58 5.92
C SER A 254 -24.96 10.50 6.86
N PRO A 255 -26.01 9.75 6.48
CA PRO A 255 -27.01 9.31 7.44
C PRO A 255 -26.35 8.65 8.66
N CYS A 256 -26.97 8.80 9.83
CA CYS A 256 -26.49 8.16 11.04
C CYS A 256 -26.65 6.64 10.92
N SER A 257 -25.67 5.87 11.39
CA SER A 257 -25.72 4.40 11.35
C SER A 257 -26.86 3.81 12.20
N ARG A 258 -27.41 4.59 13.13
CA ARG A 258 -28.49 4.20 14.04
C ARG A 258 -29.49 5.34 14.20
N THR A 259 -30.74 5.04 14.51
CA THR A 259 -31.80 6.02 14.76
C THR A 259 -31.94 6.40 16.24
N CYS A 260 -31.31 5.64 17.15
CA CYS A 260 -31.27 5.88 18.60
C CYS A 260 -30.11 5.11 19.24
N GLY A 261 -29.83 5.39 20.51
CA GLY A 261 -28.87 4.67 21.34
C GLY A 261 -27.41 4.93 20.97
N GLY A 262 -27.15 6.05 20.28
CA GLY A 262 -25.85 6.44 19.77
C GLY A 262 -25.47 5.68 18.49
N GLY A 263 -25.14 6.39 17.43
CA GLY A 263 -24.58 5.85 16.19
C GLY A 263 -23.48 6.77 15.67
N VAL A 264 -22.98 6.46 14.47
CA VAL A 264 -21.94 7.27 13.82
C VAL A 264 -22.39 7.78 12.48
N SER A 265 -22.04 9.01 12.20
CA SER A 265 -22.15 9.65 10.89
C SER A 265 -20.75 10.03 10.46
N HIS A 266 -20.45 9.93 9.17
CA HIS A 266 -19.15 10.26 8.63
C HIS A 266 -19.27 11.29 7.51
N ARG A 267 -18.17 12.00 7.26
CA ARG A 267 -18.01 12.81 6.06
C ARG A 267 -16.60 12.62 5.52
N ASP A 268 -16.46 12.81 4.23
CA ASP A 268 -15.24 12.55 3.50
C ASP A 268 -14.76 13.81 2.78
N ARG A 269 -13.46 13.88 2.55
CA ARG A 269 -12.83 14.87 1.67
C ARG A 269 -11.75 14.20 0.85
N LEU A 270 -11.47 14.76 -0.31
CA LEU A 270 -10.51 14.22 -1.26
C LEU A 270 -9.41 15.23 -1.51
N CYS A 271 -8.17 14.78 -1.57
CA CYS A 271 -7.03 15.63 -1.91
C CYS A 271 -7.01 15.90 -3.43
N THR A 272 -7.85 16.83 -3.87
CA THR A 272 -8.19 17.04 -5.28
C THR A 272 -8.34 18.50 -5.68
N ASN A 273 -8.19 19.45 -4.75
CA ASN A 273 -8.42 20.88 -5.01
C ASN A 273 -7.19 21.78 -4.72
N PRO A 274 -6.05 21.59 -5.41
CA PRO A 274 -5.84 20.75 -6.59
C PRO A 274 -5.37 19.34 -6.24
N LYS A 275 -5.42 18.43 -7.22
CA LYS A 275 -4.86 17.09 -7.09
C LYS A 275 -3.33 17.17 -7.12
N PRO A 276 -2.61 16.47 -6.23
CA PRO A 276 -1.16 16.45 -6.28
C PRO A 276 -0.64 15.86 -7.59
N SER A 277 0.40 16.47 -8.15
CA SER A 277 1.04 16.06 -9.40
C SER A 277 2.52 16.44 -9.42
N HIS A 278 3.29 15.79 -10.31
CA HIS A 278 4.71 16.09 -10.55
C HIS A 278 5.57 16.08 -9.28
N GLY A 279 5.43 15.04 -8.44
CA GLY A 279 6.15 14.95 -7.17
C GLY A 279 5.62 15.87 -6.06
N GLY A 280 4.50 16.56 -6.28
CA GLY A 280 3.86 17.36 -5.26
C GLY A 280 3.37 16.55 -4.06
N LYS A 281 3.63 17.07 -2.86
CA LYS A 281 3.16 16.52 -1.58
C LYS A 281 1.66 16.25 -1.58
N PHE A 282 1.28 15.12 -1.00
CA PHE A 282 -0.11 14.79 -0.70
C PHE A 282 -0.63 15.64 0.48
N CYS A 283 -1.95 15.75 0.60
CA CYS A 283 -2.59 16.50 1.68
C CYS A 283 -2.35 15.83 3.03
N GLU A 284 -1.95 16.61 4.02
CA GLU A 284 -1.79 16.13 5.39
C GLU A 284 -3.13 16.10 6.14
N GLY A 285 -3.35 15.07 6.96
CA GLY A 285 -4.54 14.86 7.78
C GLY A 285 -5.49 13.78 7.25
N SER A 286 -6.59 13.54 7.98
CA SER A 286 -7.53 12.46 7.65
C SER A 286 -8.40 12.78 6.42
N THR A 287 -8.68 11.75 5.60
CA THR A 287 -9.65 11.78 4.50
C THR A 287 -11.09 11.68 4.98
N ARG A 288 -11.30 11.08 6.16
CA ARG A 288 -12.63 10.82 6.76
C ARG A 288 -12.68 11.36 8.18
N THR A 289 -13.81 11.95 8.57
CA THR A 289 -14.10 12.29 9.96
C THR A 289 -15.42 11.68 10.37
N LEU A 290 -15.48 11.17 11.60
CA LEU A 290 -16.68 10.59 12.19
C LEU A 290 -17.19 11.50 13.31
N ARG A 291 -18.50 11.43 13.56
CA ARG A 291 -19.14 12.03 14.73
C ARG A 291 -20.19 11.09 15.29
N LEU A 292 -20.43 11.19 16.59
CA LEU A 292 -21.59 10.58 17.21
C LEU A 292 -22.87 11.29 16.76
N CYS A 293 -23.93 10.53 16.57
CA CYS A 293 -25.25 11.01 16.21
C CYS A 293 -26.32 10.15 16.89
N ASN A 294 -27.54 10.68 16.98
CA ASN A 294 -28.70 9.97 17.54
C ASN A 294 -28.46 9.37 18.94
N SER A 295 -27.86 10.15 19.84
CA SER A 295 -27.52 9.76 21.22
C SER A 295 -28.73 9.64 22.15
N GLN A 296 -29.94 9.96 21.70
CA GLN A 296 -31.16 9.72 22.47
C GLN A 296 -31.31 8.24 22.81
N GLN A 297 -31.81 7.94 24.00
CA GLN A 297 -32.04 6.56 24.40
C GLN A 297 -33.04 5.89 23.48
N CYS A 298 -32.79 4.62 23.14
CA CYS A 298 -33.74 3.85 22.36
C CYS A 298 -35.00 3.53 23.19
N PRO A 299 -36.16 3.27 22.53
CA PRO A 299 -37.36 2.81 23.22
C PRO A 299 -37.08 1.59 24.09
N HIS A 300 -37.78 1.43 25.21
CA HIS A 300 -37.50 0.38 26.21
C HIS A 300 -37.44 -1.06 25.65
N ASN A 301 -38.16 -1.32 24.54
CA ASN A 301 -38.20 -2.63 23.89
C ASN A 301 -37.28 -2.74 22.66
N SER A 302 -36.33 -1.82 22.50
CA SER A 302 -35.36 -1.87 21.41
C SER A 302 -34.34 -2.98 21.65
N VAL A 303 -34.03 -3.72 20.59
CA VAL A 303 -32.96 -4.73 20.62
C VAL A 303 -31.60 -4.02 20.58
N ASP A 304 -30.67 -4.50 21.40
CA ASP A 304 -29.29 -4.02 21.39
C ASP A 304 -28.66 -4.11 19.98
N PHE A 305 -27.82 -3.12 19.63
CA PHE A 305 -27.27 -3.01 18.28
C PHE A 305 -26.29 -4.13 17.92
N ARG A 306 -25.56 -4.67 18.90
CA ARG A 306 -24.71 -5.86 18.71
C ARG A 306 -25.57 -7.11 18.63
N ALA A 307 -26.67 -7.18 19.39
CA ALA A 307 -27.64 -8.27 19.30
C ALA A 307 -28.32 -8.36 17.92
N LEU A 308 -28.68 -7.23 17.32
CA LEU A 308 -29.20 -7.19 15.95
C LEU A 308 -28.22 -7.81 14.95
N GLN A 309 -26.92 -7.56 15.10
CA GLN A 309 -25.88 -8.10 14.21
C GLN A 309 -25.74 -9.63 14.37
N CYS A 310 -25.79 -10.16 15.60
CA CYS A 310 -25.84 -11.62 15.79
C CYS A 310 -27.14 -12.21 15.20
N ALA A 311 -28.26 -11.53 15.36
CA ALA A 311 -29.56 -11.98 14.87
C ALA A 311 -29.64 -12.08 13.34
N GLU A 312 -28.82 -11.34 12.59
CA GLU A 312 -28.68 -11.51 11.13
C GLU A 312 -28.22 -12.92 10.72
N TYR A 313 -27.67 -13.70 11.65
CA TYR A 313 -27.25 -15.08 11.44
C TYR A 313 -28.28 -16.11 11.94
N ASN A 314 -29.36 -15.68 12.59
CA ASN A 314 -30.40 -16.59 13.08
C ASN A 314 -31.05 -17.35 11.92
N GLY A 315 -31.25 -18.65 12.11
CA GLY A 315 -31.85 -19.52 11.10
C GLY A 315 -30.97 -19.85 9.89
N LYS A 316 -29.79 -19.21 9.75
CA LYS A 316 -28.78 -19.61 8.77
C LYS A 316 -28.11 -20.91 9.23
N ARG A 317 -27.75 -21.78 8.26
CA ARG A 317 -27.01 -23.01 8.56
C ARG A 317 -25.58 -22.66 8.97
N PHE A 318 -25.17 -23.09 10.15
CA PHE A 318 -23.80 -23.04 10.64
C PHE A 318 -23.38 -24.47 10.99
N ARG A 319 -22.35 -24.99 10.31
CA ARG A 319 -21.88 -26.38 10.46
C ARG A 319 -23.01 -27.43 10.39
N GLY A 320 -23.97 -27.22 9.49
CA GLY A 320 -25.10 -28.14 9.26
C GLY A 320 -26.34 -27.90 10.12
N TRP A 321 -26.24 -27.07 11.17
CA TRP A 321 -27.34 -26.82 12.12
C TRP A 321 -27.82 -25.37 12.06
N ARG A 322 -29.01 -25.10 12.61
CA ARG A 322 -29.54 -23.75 12.76
C ARG A 322 -29.52 -23.36 14.24
N TYR A 323 -29.08 -22.14 14.50
CA TYR A 323 -28.99 -21.62 15.86
C TYR A 323 -29.70 -20.27 15.95
N THR A 324 -30.04 -19.91 17.20
CA THR A 324 -30.35 -18.55 17.60
C THR A 324 -29.11 -18.00 18.29
N TRP A 325 -28.61 -16.86 17.81
CA TRP A 325 -27.36 -16.26 18.25
C TRP A 325 -27.62 -15.04 19.13
N LYS A 326 -26.89 -14.95 20.24
CA LYS A 326 -26.88 -13.79 21.14
C LYS A 326 -25.46 -13.20 21.23
N PRO A 327 -25.29 -11.89 21.52
CA PRO A 327 -23.97 -11.30 21.70
C PRO A 327 -23.16 -12.00 22.78
N TYR A 328 -21.86 -12.14 22.54
CA TYR A 328 -20.90 -12.57 23.53
C TYR A 328 -19.81 -11.50 23.67
N THR A 329 -19.73 -10.87 24.84
CA THR A 329 -18.82 -9.73 25.10
C THR A 329 -17.75 -10.03 26.15
N GLN A 330 -17.73 -11.25 26.70
CA GLN A 330 -16.71 -11.70 27.66
C GLN A 330 -15.42 -12.10 26.91
N VAL A 331 -14.80 -11.12 26.26
CA VAL A 331 -13.57 -11.23 25.48
C VAL A 331 -12.64 -10.08 25.87
N GLU A 332 -11.34 -10.24 25.60
CA GLU A 332 -10.37 -9.16 25.81
C GLU A 332 -10.72 -7.90 25.00
N ASP A 333 -10.35 -6.72 25.50
CA ASP A 333 -10.70 -5.42 24.91
C ASP A 333 -10.35 -5.31 23.41
N GLN A 334 -9.19 -5.84 23.03
CA GLN A 334 -8.70 -5.92 21.65
C GLN A 334 -9.58 -6.76 20.70
N HIS A 335 -10.55 -7.49 21.24
CA HIS A 335 -11.45 -8.37 20.52
C HIS A 335 -12.92 -7.94 20.61
N LEU A 336 -13.23 -6.93 21.41
CA LEU A 336 -14.60 -6.40 21.56
C LEU A 336 -15.19 -5.89 20.26
N CYS A 337 -14.39 -5.44 19.29
CA CYS A 337 -14.89 -4.97 18.01
C CYS A 337 -15.03 -6.05 16.93
N LYS A 338 -14.81 -7.33 17.27
CA LYS A 338 -15.26 -8.47 16.47
C LYS A 338 -16.68 -8.88 16.88
N LEU A 339 -17.42 -9.51 15.96
CA LEU A 339 -18.77 -9.98 16.24
C LEU A 339 -18.75 -11.40 16.81
N TYR A 340 -18.52 -11.50 18.12
CA TYR A 340 -18.68 -12.76 18.86
C TYR A 340 -20.15 -12.97 19.24
N CYS A 341 -20.65 -14.16 18.92
CA CYS A 341 -22.01 -14.57 19.26
C CYS A 341 -22.00 -15.96 19.90
N ILE A 342 -22.78 -16.14 20.97
CA ILE A 342 -23.03 -17.41 21.64
C ILE A 342 -24.30 -18.04 21.10
N ALA A 343 -24.30 -19.36 20.89
CA ALA A 343 -25.48 -20.10 20.46
C ALA A 343 -26.41 -20.31 21.67
N GLU A 344 -27.63 -19.81 21.58
CA GLU A 344 -28.60 -19.89 22.67
C GLU A 344 -28.94 -21.36 22.99
N GLY A 345 -28.79 -21.73 24.27
CA GLY A 345 -28.97 -23.11 24.74
C GLY A 345 -27.76 -24.01 24.57
N PHE A 346 -26.61 -23.47 24.14
CA PHE A 346 -25.36 -24.22 23.96
C PHE A 346 -24.17 -23.49 24.60
N ASP A 347 -23.17 -24.25 25.08
CA ASP A 347 -21.97 -23.73 25.72
C ASP A 347 -20.83 -23.44 24.72
N PHE A 348 -21.16 -22.86 23.56
CA PHE A 348 -20.12 -22.42 22.62
C PHE A 348 -20.47 -21.08 21.97
N PHE A 349 -19.43 -20.29 21.74
CA PHE A 349 -19.49 -19.02 21.02
C PHE A 349 -18.53 -19.04 19.82
N PHE A 350 -18.82 -18.19 18.84
CA PHE A 350 -18.00 -18.08 17.62
C PHE A 350 -17.93 -16.63 17.13
N SER A 351 -16.82 -16.26 16.49
CA SER A 351 -16.69 -14.99 15.78
C SER A 351 -17.38 -15.10 14.42
N LEU A 352 -18.63 -14.64 14.31
CA LEU A 352 -19.40 -14.70 13.06
C LEU A 352 -18.97 -13.65 12.02
N SER A 353 -18.29 -12.59 12.48
CA SER A 353 -17.66 -11.58 11.63
C SER A 353 -16.41 -11.02 12.31
N ASN A 354 -15.38 -10.72 11.51
CA ASN A 354 -14.14 -10.10 11.98
C ASN A 354 -14.30 -8.63 12.42
N LYS A 355 -15.46 -8.02 12.15
CA LYS A 355 -15.82 -6.70 12.66
C LYS A 355 -17.31 -6.55 12.91
N VAL A 356 -17.66 -5.82 13.96
CA VAL A 356 -19.01 -5.26 14.15
C VAL A 356 -19.21 -4.04 13.27
N LYS A 357 -20.47 -3.63 13.08
CA LYS A 357 -20.81 -2.41 12.33
C LYS A 357 -20.30 -1.16 13.05
N ASP A 358 -19.80 -0.19 12.28
CA ASP A 358 -19.27 1.05 12.83
C ASP A 358 -20.30 1.77 13.70
N GLY A 359 -19.87 2.24 14.87
CA GLY A 359 -20.74 2.83 15.89
C GLY A 359 -21.32 1.84 16.91
N THR A 360 -20.96 0.55 16.84
CA THR A 360 -21.30 -0.42 17.90
C THR A 360 -20.50 -0.07 19.17
N PRO A 361 -21.13 0.06 20.34
CA PRO A 361 -20.42 0.31 21.59
C PRO A 361 -19.38 -0.78 21.90
N CYS A 362 -18.23 -0.35 22.41
CA CYS A 362 -17.14 -1.24 22.84
C CYS A 362 -16.67 -1.01 24.27
N SER A 363 -17.26 -0.07 25.01
CA SER A 363 -17.13 0.01 26.46
C SER A 363 -18.46 0.46 27.06
N GLU A 364 -18.54 0.49 28.39
CA GLU A 364 -19.68 1.09 29.10
C GLU A 364 -19.77 2.62 28.89
N ASP A 365 -18.67 3.26 28.44
CA ASP A 365 -18.71 4.65 28.00
C ASP A 365 -19.34 4.74 26.61
N SER A 366 -20.47 5.45 26.54
CA SER A 366 -21.18 5.80 25.30
C SER A 366 -20.32 6.47 24.21
N ARG A 367 -19.13 6.97 24.54
CA ARG A 367 -18.18 7.60 23.61
C ARG A 367 -17.28 6.61 22.87
N ASN A 368 -17.13 5.39 23.39
CA ASN A 368 -16.24 4.39 22.83
C ASN A 368 -17.04 3.47 21.90
N VAL A 369 -16.74 3.57 20.61
CA VAL A 369 -17.42 2.81 19.58
C VAL A 369 -16.43 2.14 18.64
N CYS A 370 -16.82 0.99 18.10
CA CYS A 370 -16.04 0.29 17.10
C CYS A 370 -16.05 1.05 15.78
N ILE A 371 -14.88 1.35 15.24
CA ILE A 371 -14.65 1.92 13.91
C ILE A 371 -13.63 1.05 13.16
N ASP A 372 -14.04 0.48 12.03
CA ASP A 372 -13.26 -0.49 11.22
C ASP A 372 -12.62 -1.63 12.05
N GLY A 373 -13.31 -2.07 13.10
CA GLY A 373 -12.88 -3.18 13.97
C GLY A 373 -11.96 -2.79 15.12
N ILE A 374 -11.72 -1.49 15.35
CA ILE A 374 -10.93 -0.96 16.48
C ILE A 374 -11.85 -0.17 17.41
N CYS A 375 -11.68 -0.31 18.72
CA CYS A 375 -12.45 0.47 19.70
C CYS A 375 -11.85 1.88 19.81
N GLU A 376 -12.61 2.88 19.37
CA GLU A 376 -12.15 4.27 19.24
C GLU A 376 -13.00 5.21 20.12
N VAL A 377 -12.36 6.22 20.70
CA VAL A 377 -13.03 7.27 21.47
C VAL A 377 -13.45 8.39 20.51
N ILE A 378 -14.76 8.57 20.29
CA ILE A 378 -15.25 9.68 19.45
C ILE A 378 -15.58 10.89 20.32
N MET A 379 -14.75 11.93 20.24
CA MET A 379 -15.05 13.22 20.87
C MET A 379 -16.19 13.94 20.13
N ILE A 380 -17.21 14.39 20.87
CA ILE A 380 -18.29 15.23 20.33
C ILE A 380 -17.70 16.60 19.99
N VAL A 381 -17.54 16.89 18.70
CA VAL A 381 -17.04 18.19 18.23
C VAL A 381 -18.14 19.24 18.40
N HIS A 382 -18.25 19.83 19.60
CA HIS A 382 -18.91 21.12 19.78
C HIS A 382 -17.96 22.19 19.22
N SER A 383 -18.20 22.61 17.98
CA SER A 383 -17.76 23.88 17.39
C SER A 383 -16.42 24.45 17.87
N PHE A 384 -15.34 23.68 17.85
CA PHE A 384 -13.99 24.23 17.92
C PHE A 384 -13.04 23.41 17.05
N ASN A 385 -12.21 24.16 16.33
CA ASN A 385 -11.19 23.70 15.40
C ASN A 385 -10.08 22.96 16.16
N THR A 386 -10.31 21.71 16.54
CA THR A 386 -9.27 20.86 17.15
C THR A 386 -8.93 19.71 16.23
N ARG A 387 -7.62 19.65 15.93
CA ARG A 387 -6.97 18.68 15.06
C ARG A 387 -7.33 17.27 15.52
N VAL A 388 -8.02 16.52 14.67
CA VAL A 388 -7.99 15.06 14.75
C VAL A 388 -6.59 14.65 14.35
N GLN A 389 -5.73 14.55 15.36
CA GLN A 389 -4.44 13.90 15.26
C GLN A 389 -4.71 12.40 15.35
N THR A 390 -5.20 11.81 14.25
CA THR A 390 -4.91 10.40 14.00
C THR A 390 -3.39 10.26 14.06
N VAL A 391 -2.91 9.18 14.68
CA VAL A 391 -1.52 8.84 15.06
C VAL A 391 -0.45 9.05 13.97
N CYS A 392 -0.82 9.40 12.74
CA CYS A 392 0.06 9.84 11.68
C CYS A 392 0.62 11.28 11.80
N SER A 393 0.43 11.98 12.93
CA SER A 393 1.10 13.26 13.15
C SER A 393 2.01 13.14 14.36
N VAL A 394 3.26 12.72 14.13
CA VAL A 394 4.35 12.95 15.08
C VAL A 394 4.45 14.48 15.25
N PRO A 395 4.13 15.04 16.44
CA PRO A 395 4.42 16.44 16.70
C PRO A 395 5.93 16.59 16.81
N GLY A 396 6.48 17.63 16.17
CA GLY A 396 7.88 17.99 16.34
C GLY A 396 8.25 18.08 17.82
N ILE A 397 9.33 17.39 18.16
CA ILE A 397 10.11 17.65 19.37
C ILE A 397 10.93 18.91 19.07
N LEU A 398 10.71 19.94 19.88
CA LEU A 398 11.53 21.15 19.98
C LEU A 398 12.97 20.80 20.37
#